data_AF-A0A821ZPR2-F1
#
_entry.id   AF-A0A821ZPR2-F1
#
_cell.length_a   1.000
_cell.length_b   1.000
_cell.length_c   1.000
_cell.angle_alpha   90.00
_cell.angle_beta   90.00
_cell.angle_gamma   90.00
#
_symmetry.space_group_name_H-M   'P 1'
#
loop_
_entity.id
_entity.type
_entity.pdbx_description
1 polymer ?
#
loop_
_entity_poly.entity_id
_entity_poly.type
_entity_poly.pdbx_seq_one_letter_code
_entity_poly.pdbx_strand_id
1 'polypeptide(L)'
;MATTLQHLSTDEKSILDKINQLAHQIDPLSIKIQQFDTTNLYDELLRWKTETYHIIDQVYEQKRLQLQTIIEEHKSKQEKIISDTKDALLQLQVKGDATREEFEQLEKTLHNVQKTIDKFIMIKRRLLDINDSVIIELNDDCKSPNLTQSRPTQEFTFSHLNEEDFKSDGLRSYAKYRNLGIAKATNGMAVAHVIRFVPPFRPEV
;
A
#
# COMPACT_ATOMS: atom_id res chain seq x y z
N MET A 1 4.46 -30.16 13.19
CA MET A 1 3.63 -28.98 12.87
C MET A 1 2.30 -29.42 12.24
N ALA A 2 1.49 -30.23 12.94
CA ALA A 2 0.28 -30.83 12.36
C ALA A 2 -1.03 -30.44 13.08
N THR A 3 -0.95 -29.60 14.12
CA THR A 3 -2.08 -29.38 15.05
C THR A 3 -2.94 -28.16 14.73
N THR A 4 -2.59 -27.33 13.75
CA THR A 4 -3.29 -26.04 13.52
C THR A 4 -4.38 -26.07 12.43
N LEU A 5 -4.60 -27.21 11.75
CA LEU A 5 -5.50 -27.29 10.58
C LEU A 5 -6.94 -27.75 10.89
N GLN A 6 -7.30 -27.97 12.16
CA GLN A 6 -8.60 -28.56 12.52
C GLN A 6 -9.80 -27.58 12.46
N HIS A 7 -9.57 -26.27 12.30
CA HIS A 7 -10.65 -25.26 12.30
C HIS A 7 -10.98 -24.66 10.92
N LEU A 8 -10.42 -25.20 9.84
CA LEU A 8 -10.74 -24.71 8.49
C LEU A 8 -12.13 -25.17 8.03
N SER A 9 -12.90 -24.24 7.47
CA SER A 9 -14.17 -24.50 6.80
C SER A 9 -14.00 -25.51 5.66
N THR A 10 -15.06 -26.25 5.29
CA THR A 10 -15.05 -27.23 4.19
C THR A 10 -14.55 -26.59 2.88
N ASP A 11 -14.88 -25.32 2.64
CA ASP A 11 -14.44 -24.57 1.47
C ASP A 11 -12.95 -24.22 1.52
N GLU A 12 -12.43 -23.88 2.70
CA GLU A 12 -11.02 -23.54 2.90
C GLU A 12 -10.12 -24.77 2.72
N LYS A 13 -10.59 -25.96 3.12
CA LYS A 13 -9.88 -27.22 2.87
C LYS A 13 -9.83 -27.55 1.37
N SER A 14 -10.92 -27.33 0.65
CA SER A 14 -10.96 -27.51 -0.81
C SER A 14 -9.98 -26.58 -1.54
N ILE A 15 -9.82 -25.35 -1.07
CA ILE A 15 -8.86 -24.39 -1.61
C ILE A 15 -7.42 -24.81 -1.28
N LEU A 16 -7.17 -25.26 -0.04
CA LEU A 16 -5.85 -25.73 0.39
C LEU A 16 -5.41 -26.96 -0.43
N ASP A 17 -6.33 -27.89 -0.70
CA ASP A 17 -6.07 -29.06 -1.52
C ASP A 17 -5.74 -28.67 -2.97
N LYS A 18 -6.43 -27.67 -3.54
CA LYS A 18 -6.10 -27.12 -4.87
C LYS A 18 -4.73 -26.46 -4.90
N ILE A 19 -4.36 -25.71 -3.87
CA ILE A 19 -3.02 -25.09 -3.76
C ILE A 19 -1.93 -26.17 -3.69
N ASN A 20 -2.13 -27.21 -2.88
CA ASN A 20 -1.19 -28.31 -2.76
C ASN A 20 -1.08 -29.13 -4.07
N GLN A 21 -2.20 -29.32 -4.77
CA GLN A 21 -2.22 -29.97 -6.07
C GLN A 21 -1.47 -29.15 -7.14
N LEU A 22 -1.63 -27.82 -7.15
CA LEU A 22 -0.87 -26.92 -8.02
C LEU A 22 0.62 -26.91 -7.65
N ALA A 23 0.97 -26.96 -6.37
CA ALA A 23 2.36 -26.99 -5.92
C ALA A 23 3.10 -28.26 -6.40
N HIS A 24 2.44 -29.42 -6.37
CA HIS A 24 3.01 -30.65 -6.92
C HIS A 24 3.15 -30.66 -8.45
N GLN A 25 2.45 -29.79 -9.16
CA GLN A 25 2.62 -29.59 -10.62
C GLN A 25 3.83 -28.70 -10.96
N ILE A 26 4.41 -28.00 -9.98
CA ILE A 26 5.59 -27.13 -10.17
C ILE A 26 6.90 -27.94 -10.19
N ASP A 27 6.99 -29.03 -9.42
CA ASP A 27 8.17 -29.92 -9.39
C ASP A 27 8.62 -30.42 -10.79
N PRO A 28 7.72 -30.88 -11.69
CA PRO A 28 8.13 -31.30 -13.03
C PRO A 28 8.48 -30.15 -13.99
N LEU A 29 8.03 -28.91 -13.72
CA LEU A 29 8.46 -27.74 -14.51
C LEU A 29 9.91 -27.37 -14.20
N SER A 30 10.34 -27.54 -12.95
CA SER A 30 11.73 -27.32 -12.52
C SER A 30 12.73 -28.24 -13.24
N ILE A 31 12.31 -29.48 -13.57
CA ILE A 31 13.11 -30.46 -14.32
C ILE A 31 13.09 -30.17 -15.84
N LYS A 32 12.03 -29.55 -16.37
CA LYS A 32 11.87 -29.26 -17.81
C LYS A 32 12.56 -27.99 -18.31
N ILE A 33 13.07 -27.13 -17.41
CA ILE A 33 13.81 -25.90 -17.75
C ILE A 33 15.08 -26.18 -18.57
N GLN A 34 15.63 -27.41 -18.52
CA GLN A 34 16.82 -27.77 -19.28
C GLN A 34 16.57 -28.12 -20.76
N GLN A 35 15.32 -28.25 -21.23
CA GLN A 35 15.03 -28.85 -22.56
C GLN A 35 14.00 -28.10 -23.43
N PHE A 36 13.52 -26.91 -23.06
CA PHE A 36 12.44 -26.22 -23.79
C PHE A 36 12.86 -24.89 -24.45
N ASP A 37 12.26 -24.61 -25.62
CA ASP A 37 12.29 -23.30 -26.28
C ASP A 37 11.74 -22.22 -25.33
N THR A 38 12.55 -21.21 -25.06
CA THR A 38 12.33 -20.16 -24.04
C THR A 38 10.98 -19.42 -24.13
N THR A 39 10.37 -19.39 -25.32
CA THR A 39 9.08 -18.72 -25.57
C THR A 39 7.89 -19.43 -24.92
N ASN A 40 7.88 -20.77 -24.89
CA ASN A 40 6.75 -21.53 -24.33
C ASN A 40 6.74 -21.49 -22.79
N LEU A 41 7.93 -21.44 -22.18
CA LEU A 41 8.08 -21.33 -20.72
C LEU A 41 7.54 -19.99 -20.18
N TYR A 42 7.72 -18.89 -20.93
CA TYR A 42 7.22 -17.58 -20.54
C TYR A 42 5.69 -17.53 -20.54
N ASP A 43 5.05 -18.11 -21.56
CA ASP A 43 3.58 -18.13 -21.68
C ASP A 43 2.94 -19.01 -20.60
N GLU A 44 3.53 -20.17 -20.27
CA GLU A 44 3.06 -21.01 -19.16
C GLU A 44 3.23 -20.31 -17.80
N LEU A 45 4.34 -19.61 -17.58
CA LEU A 45 4.58 -18.86 -16.35
C LEU A 45 3.64 -17.67 -16.21
N LEU A 46 3.36 -16.95 -17.31
CA LEU A 46 2.40 -15.85 -17.32
C LEU A 46 0.99 -16.36 -17.03
N ARG A 47 0.60 -17.49 -17.63
CA ARG A 47 -0.69 -18.14 -17.35
C ARG A 47 -0.82 -18.51 -15.88
N TRP A 48 0.18 -19.18 -15.31
CA TRP A 48 0.17 -19.56 -13.90
C TRP A 48 0.13 -18.34 -12.97
N LYS A 49 0.87 -17.28 -13.31
CA LYS A 49 0.80 -15.99 -12.61
C LYS A 49 -0.63 -15.45 -12.63
N THR A 50 -1.28 -15.38 -13.79
CA THR A 50 -2.66 -14.86 -13.88
C THR A 50 -3.67 -15.72 -13.13
N GLU A 51 -3.53 -17.04 -13.17
CA GLU A 51 -4.45 -17.97 -12.51
C GLU A 51 -4.31 -17.94 -10.98
N THR A 52 -3.08 -17.84 -10.48
CA THR A 52 -2.82 -17.68 -9.04
C THR A 52 -3.35 -16.35 -8.51
N TYR A 53 -3.11 -15.22 -9.18
CA TYR A 53 -3.70 -13.94 -8.78
C TYR A 53 -5.22 -13.98 -8.79
N HIS A 54 -5.84 -14.60 -9.80
CA HIS A 54 -7.30 -14.71 -9.84
C HIS A 54 -7.88 -15.49 -8.66
N ILE A 55 -7.25 -16.61 -8.27
CA ILE A 55 -7.68 -17.40 -7.11
C ILE A 55 -7.51 -16.59 -5.82
N ILE A 56 -6.38 -15.89 -5.68
CA ILE A 56 -6.09 -15.03 -4.54
C ILE A 56 -7.17 -13.95 -4.42
N ASP A 57 -7.51 -13.27 -5.52
CA ASP A 57 -8.55 -12.24 -5.56
C ASP A 57 -9.92 -12.79 -5.18
N GLN A 58 -10.30 -13.98 -5.69
CA GLN A 58 -11.55 -14.63 -5.32
C GLN A 58 -11.63 -14.91 -3.82
N VAL A 59 -10.55 -15.42 -3.22
CA VAL A 59 -10.49 -15.69 -1.78
C VAL A 59 -10.60 -14.40 -0.96
N TYR A 60 -9.92 -13.34 -1.38
CA TYR A 60 -10.01 -12.03 -0.73
C TYR A 60 -11.43 -11.48 -0.78
N GLU A 61 -12.09 -11.51 -1.94
CA GLU A 61 -13.47 -11.02 -2.08
C GLU A 61 -14.46 -11.86 -1.27
N GLN A 62 -14.29 -13.19 -1.22
CA GLN A 62 -15.11 -14.05 -0.35
C GLN A 62 -14.95 -13.68 1.13
N LYS A 63 -13.71 -13.53 1.62
CA LYS A 63 -13.45 -13.15 3.02
C LYS A 63 -13.95 -11.75 3.33
N ARG A 64 -13.81 -10.82 2.40
CA ARG A 64 -14.33 -9.45 2.51
C ARG A 64 -15.84 -9.46 2.65
N LEU A 65 -16.55 -10.24 1.83
CA LEU A 65 -18.01 -10.34 1.89
C LEU A 65 -18.46 -10.98 3.21
N GLN A 66 -17.80 -12.05 3.67
CA GLN A 66 -18.07 -12.66 4.97
C GLN A 66 -17.90 -11.67 6.13
N LEU A 67 -16.81 -10.89 6.13
CA LEU A 67 -16.57 -9.85 7.13
C LEU A 67 -17.64 -8.76 7.09
N GLN A 68 -18.08 -8.33 5.91
CA GLN A 68 -19.16 -7.35 5.77
C GLN A 68 -20.47 -7.86 6.36
N THR A 69 -20.85 -9.11 6.10
CA THR A 69 -22.04 -9.72 6.69
C THR A 69 -21.97 -9.74 8.22
N ILE A 70 -20.84 -10.18 8.79
CA ILE A 70 -20.63 -10.19 10.24
C ILE A 70 -20.75 -8.78 10.82
N ILE A 71 -20.15 -7.78 10.16
CA ILE A 71 -20.23 -6.38 10.58
C ILE A 71 -21.68 -5.88 10.62
N GLU A 72 -22.46 -6.13 9.56
CA GLU A 72 -23.85 -5.68 9.49
C GLU A 72 -24.75 -6.42 10.50
N GLU A 73 -24.53 -7.71 10.73
CA GLU A 73 -25.22 -8.45 11.79
C GLU A 73 -24.94 -7.88 13.19
N HIS A 74 -23.68 -7.58 13.48
CA HIS A 74 -23.30 -6.96 14.76
C HIS A 74 -23.91 -5.58 14.90
N LYS A 75 -23.90 -4.76 13.85
CA LYS A 75 -24.53 -3.44 13.84
C LYS A 75 -26.04 -3.53 14.10
N SER A 76 -26.74 -4.43 13.41
CA SER A 76 -28.17 -4.68 13.61
C SER A 76 -28.49 -5.10 15.06
N LYS A 77 -27.69 -6.00 15.64
CA LYS A 77 -27.83 -6.40 17.05
C LYS A 77 -27.65 -5.22 18.02
N GLN A 78 -26.67 -4.36 17.77
CA GLN A 78 -26.43 -3.17 18.60
C GLN A 78 -27.57 -2.15 18.48
N GLU A 79 -28.07 -1.88 17.27
CA GLU A 79 -29.20 -0.97 17.03
C GLU A 79 -30.47 -1.46 17.73
N LYS A 80 -30.73 -2.77 17.72
CA LYS A 80 -31.83 -3.37 18.47
C LYS A 80 -31.69 -3.15 19.97
N ILE A 81 -30.51 -3.42 20.56
CA ILE A 81 -30.26 -3.20 21.99
C ILE A 81 -30.50 -1.72 22.36
N ILE A 82 -30.06 -0.79 21.52
CA ILE A 82 -30.28 0.65 21.73
C ILE A 82 -31.78 0.99 21.69
N SER A 83 -32.53 0.44 20.74
CA SER A 83 -33.98 0.63 20.65
C SER A 83 -34.68 0.11 21.91
N ASP A 84 -34.42 -1.14 22.28
CA ASP A 84 -35.03 -1.79 23.45
C ASP A 84 -34.72 -1.01 24.74
N THR A 85 -33.49 -0.49 24.87
CA THR A 85 -33.05 0.31 26.03
C THR A 85 -33.76 1.67 26.07
N LYS A 86 -33.94 2.33 24.93
CA LYS A 86 -34.68 3.60 24.83
C LYS A 86 -36.16 3.42 25.17
N ASP A 87 -36.77 2.34 24.68
CA ASP A 87 -38.17 2.03 24.97
C ASP A 87 -38.37 1.74 26.46
N ALA A 88 -37.45 1.00 27.10
CA ALA A 88 -37.46 0.76 28.53
C ALA A 88 -37.33 2.06 29.35
N LEU A 89 -36.43 2.97 28.95
CA LEU A 89 -36.30 4.29 29.57
C LEU A 89 -37.59 5.11 29.45
N LEU A 90 -38.23 5.09 28.28
CA LEU A 90 -39.49 5.80 28.05
C LEU A 90 -40.61 5.25 28.95
N GLN A 91 -40.70 3.91 29.08
CA GLN A 91 -41.69 3.26 29.94
C GLN A 91 -41.47 3.57 31.43
N LEU A 92 -40.22 3.62 31.89
CA LEU A 92 -39.87 3.99 33.26
C LEU A 92 -40.20 5.46 33.55
N GLN A 93 -39.97 6.36 32.60
CA GLN A 93 -40.30 7.78 32.73
C GLN A 93 -41.81 8.03 32.81
N VAL A 94 -42.63 7.23 32.10
CA VAL A 94 -44.09 7.32 32.15
C VAL A 94 -44.66 6.76 33.46
N LYS A 95 -44.04 5.74 34.05
CA LYS A 95 -44.53 5.10 35.28
C LYS A 95 -44.24 5.89 36.56
N GLY A 96 -43.28 6.82 36.56
CA GLY A 96 -42.97 7.68 37.71
C GLY A 96 -42.38 6.95 38.95
N ASP A 97 -42.36 5.62 38.95
CA ASP A 97 -41.98 4.77 40.08
C ASP A 97 -40.52 4.27 40.03
N ALA A 98 -39.76 4.66 39.01
CA ALA A 98 -38.39 4.17 38.80
C ALA A 98 -37.43 4.74 39.86
N THR A 99 -36.65 3.89 40.50
CA THR A 99 -35.62 4.34 41.42
C THR A 99 -34.51 5.06 40.65
N ARG A 100 -33.98 6.16 41.20
CA ARG A 100 -32.90 6.94 40.56
C ARG A 100 -31.69 6.10 40.18
N GLU A 101 -31.44 5.02 40.93
CA GLU A 101 -30.34 4.08 40.69
C GLU A 101 -30.53 3.24 39.42
N GLU A 102 -31.77 2.79 39.11
CA GLU A 102 -32.06 2.03 37.89
C GLU A 102 -31.85 2.88 36.63
N PHE A 103 -32.24 4.16 36.69
CA PHE A 103 -32.03 5.10 35.60
C PHE A 103 -30.54 5.36 35.35
N GLU A 104 -29.76 5.54 36.42
CA GLU A 104 -28.31 5.77 36.31
C GLU A 104 -27.57 4.52 35.78
N GLN A 105 -28.02 3.31 36.14
CA GLN A 105 -27.48 2.07 35.58
C GLN A 105 -27.78 1.96 34.07
N LEU A 106 -28.99 2.30 33.64
CA LEU A 106 -29.38 2.31 32.23
C LEU A 106 -28.62 3.35 31.40
N GLU A 107 -28.36 4.55 31.94
CA GLU A 107 -27.54 5.54 31.25
C GLU A 107 -26.08 5.08 31.10
N LYS A 108 -25.54 4.43 32.14
CA LYS A 108 -24.18 3.84 32.09
C LYS A 108 -24.08 2.72 31.05
N THR A 109 -25.08 1.85 30.94
CA THR A 109 -25.08 0.78 29.93
C THR A 109 -25.16 1.38 28.52
N LEU A 110 -26.02 2.38 28.30
CA LEU A 110 -26.13 3.07 27.02
C LEU A 110 -24.80 3.74 26.62
N HIS A 111 -24.14 4.43 27.55
CA HIS A 111 -22.85 5.07 27.30
C HIS A 111 -21.74 4.05 26.94
N ASN A 112 -21.68 2.92 27.65
CA ASN A 112 -20.72 1.86 27.36
C ASN A 112 -20.94 1.21 25.99
N VAL A 113 -22.21 1.00 25.62
CA VAL A 113 -22.59 0.50 24.29
C VAL A 113 -22.15 1.49 23.21
N GLN A 114 -22.44 2.78 23.37
CA GLN A 114 -22.04 3.82 22.42
C GLN A 114 -20.52 3.91 22.24
N LYS A 115 -19.76 3.87 23.35
CA LYS A 115 -18.29 3.86 23.32
C LYS A 115 -17.72 2.65 22.58
N THR A 116 -18.40 1.50 22.68
CA THR A 116 -18.01 0.29 21.96
C THR A 116 -18.25 0.43 20.45
N ILE A 117 -19.37 1.05 20.06
CA ILE A 117 -19.69 1.36 18.67
C ILE A 117 -18.66 2.34 18.08
N ASP A 118 -18.31 3.41 18.80
CA ASP A 118 -17.34 4.40 18.32
C ASP A 118 -15.95 3.78 18.12
N LYS A 119 -15.52 2.91 19.05
CA LYS A 119 -14.27 2.14 18.90
C LYS A 119 -14.31 1.23 17.67
N PHE A 120 -15.45 0.60 17.40
CA PHE A 120 -15.63 -0.24 16.23
C PHE A 120 -15.60 0.56 14.92
N ILE A 121 -16.25 1.73 14.87
CA ILE A 121 -16.22 2.65 13.72
C ILE A 121 -14.78 3.12 13.48
N MET A 122 -14.04 3.47 14.54
CA MET A 122 -12.63 3.87 14.43
C MET A 122 -11.77 2.74 13.86
N ILE A 123 -11.93 1.51 14.34
CA ILE A 123 -11.21 0.35 13.83
C ILE A 123 -11.57 0.08 12.36
N LYS A 124 -12.86 0.14 11.99
CA LYS A 124 -13.33 -0.02 10.61
C LYS A 124 -12.71 1.02 9.67
N ARG A 125 -12.67 2.29 10.08
CA ARG A 125 -12.00 3.37 9.31
C ARG A 125 -10.51 3.07 9.13
N ARG A 126 -9.82 2.72 10.22
CA ARG A 126 -8.38 2.40 10.16
C ARG A 126 -8.08 1.18 9.29
N LEU A 127 -8.95 0.17 9.28
CA LEU A 127 -8.81 -0.99 8.41
C LEU A 127 -9.07 -0.65 6.94
N LEU A 128 -10.04 0.22 6.64
CA LEU A 128 -10.27 0.72 5.28
C LEU A 128 -9.08 1.56 4.79
N ASP A 129 -8.53 2.44 5.63
CA ASP A 129 -7.35 3.24 5.31
C ASP A 129 -6.12 2.35 5.01
N ILE A 130 -5.94 1.25 5.77
CA ILE A 130 -4.90 0.26 5.52
C ILE A 130 -5.14 -0.44 4.18
N ASN A 131 -6.38 -0.83 3.87
CA ASN A 131 -6.69 -1.53 2.64
C ASN A 131 -6.49 -0.65 1.40
N ASP A 132 -6.84 0.64 1.49
CA ASP A 132 -6.55 1.61 0.43
C ASP A 132 -5.04 1.83 0.27
N SER A 133 -4.28 1.88 1.38
CA SER A 133 -2.80 1.95 1.30
C SER A 133 -2.14 0.71 0.71
N VAL A 134 -2.68 -0.49 0.96
CA VAL A 134 -2.17 -1.77 0.42
C VAL A 134 -2.57 -1.95 -1.05
N ILE A 135 -3.77 -1.54 -1.45
CA ILE A 135 -4.20 -1.53 -2.87
C ILE A 135 -3.42 -0.48 -3.67
N ILE A 136 -3.03 0.63 -3.03
CA ILE A 136 -2.06 1.59 -3.57
C ILE A 136 -0.71 0.89 -3.73
N GLU A 137 -0.14 0.26 -2.69
CA GLU A 137 1.16 -0.43 -2.78
C GLU A 137 1.21 -1.57 -3.82
N LEU A 138 0.14 -2.33 -4.02
CA LEU A 138 0.08 -3.40 -5.03
C LEU A 138 -0.15 -2.90 -6.47
N ASN A 139 -0.77 -1.72 -6.64
CA ASN A 139 -0.85 -1.04 -7.94
C ASN A 139 0.35 -0.10 -8.19
N ASP A 140 1.13 0.22 -7.15
CA ASP A 140 2.25 1.15 -7.14
C ASP A 140 3.63 0.49 -7.19
N ASP A 141 3.74 -0.75 -7.65
CA ASP A 141 5.03 -1.25 -8.20
C ASP A 141 5.58 -0.33 -9.33
N CYS A 142 4.80 0.68 -9.77
CA CYS A 142 5.26 1.80 -10.59
C CYS A 142 5.29 3.20 -9.91
N LYS A 143 4.82 3.42 -8.66
CA LYS A 143 4.78 4.78 -8.04
C LYS A 143 4.95 4.81 -6.50
N SER A 144 6.21 4.94 -6.08
CA SER A 144 6.71 5.31 -4.72
C SER A 144 5.77 6.07 -3.73
N PRO A 145 5.78 5.75 -2.42
CA PRO A 145 4.88 6.33 -1.42
C PRO A 145 5.47 7.58 -0.77
N ASN A 146 4.80 8.73 -0.96
CA ASN A 146 4.59 9.87 -0.03
C ASN A 146 4.34 11.13 -0.86
N LEU A 147 3.15 11.73 -0.74
CA LEU A 147 2.80 13.04 -1.29
C LEU A 147 2.11 13.93 -0.23
N THR A 148 2.57 13.89 1.01
CA THR A 148 2.35 15.02 1.95
C THR A 148 3.65 15.61 2.50
N GLN A 149 4.77 15.26 1.89
CA GLN A 149 5.90 16.18 1.75
C GLN A 149 5.93 16.59 0.29
N SER A 150 5.87 17.89 0.01
CA SER A 150 6.18 18.41 -1.32
C SER A 150 7.55 17.85 -1.69
N ARG A 151 7.57 16.84 -2.56
CA ARG A 151 8.83 16.32 -3.09
C ARG A 151 9.55 17.52 -3.68
N PRO A 152 10.84 17.75 -3.32
CA PRO A 152 11.57 18.88 -3.88
C PRO A 152 11.44 18.80 -5.40
N THR A 153 10.91 19.85 -6.01
CA THR A 153 10.67 19.91 -7.45
C THR A 153 12.00 19.67 -8.14
N GLN A 154 12.13 18.53 -8.81
CA GLN A 154 13.32 18.18 -9.56
C GLN A 154 13.43 19.12 -10.76
N GLU A 155 14.41 20.02 -10.73
CA GLU A 155 14.69 20.91 -11.86
C GLU A 155 15.64 20.17 -12.82
N PHE A 156 15.17 19.92 -14.05
CA PHE A 156 16.02 19.35 -15.09
C PHE A 156 16.76 20.48 -15.82
N THR A 157 18.09 20.37 -15.88
CA THR A 157 18.93 21.30 -16.66
C THR A 157 19.67 20.56 -17.76
N PHE A 158 19.66 21.13 -18.96
CA PHE A 158 20.42 20.65 -20.10
C PHE A 158 21.21 21.82 -20.69
N SER A 159 22.44 21.55 -21.13
CA SER A 159 23.34 22.58 -21.66
C SER A 159 23.99 22.08 -22.95
N HIS A 160 23.61 22.69 -24.06
CA HIS A 160 24.22 22.41 -25.37
C HIS A 160 25.60 23.05 -25.46
N LEU A 161 26.46 22.48 -26.31
CA LEU A 161 27.79 23.04 -26.56
C LEU A 161 27.67 24.37 -27.29
N ASN A 162 28.14 25.43 -26.66
CA ASN A 162 28.38 26.74 -27.28
C ASN A 162 29.81 27.19 -26.91
N GLU A 163 30.58 27.62 -27.91
CA GLU A 163 31.97 28.01 -27.71
C GLU A 163 32.13 29.33 -26.96
N GLU A 164 31.16 30.23 -27.10
CA GLU A 164 31.17 31.55 -26.46
C GLU A 164 30.97 31.48 -24.94
N ASP A 165 30.37 30.40 -24.44
CA ASP A 165 30.11 30.20 -23.02
C ASP A 165 31.38 29.83 -22.22
N PHE A 166 32.51 29.56 -22.90
CA PHE A 166 33.78 29.26 -22.26
C PHE A 166 34.50 30.53 -21.82
N LYS A 167 34.51 30.76 -20.50
CA LYS A 167 35.12 31.94 -19.88
C LYS A 167 36.49 31.61 -19.28
N SER A 168 37.39 32.59 -19.30
CA SER A 168 38.72 32.50 -18.67
C SER A 168 38.73 32.97 -17.20
N ASP A 169 37.55 33.11 -16.59
CA ASP A 169 37.33 33.62 -15.23
C ASP A 169 37.44 32.53 -14.14
N GLY A 170 37.99 31.36 -14.49
CA GLY A 170 38.11 30.24 -13.57
C GLY A 170 39.45 30.16 -12.81
N LEU A 171 39.64 29.05 -12.11
CA LEU A 171 40.73 28.85 -11.14
C LEU A 171 42.14 28.86 -11.76
N ARG A 172 42.28 28.53 -13.05
CA ARG A 172 43.57 28.35 -13.71
C ARG A 172 43.63 29.18 -15.00
N SER A 173 44.71 29.93 -15.18
CA SER A 173 44.90 30.86 -16.31
C SER A 173 44.99 30.18 -17.68
N TYR A 174 45.38 28.91 -17.72
CA TYR A 174 45.50 28.10 -18.95
C TYR A 174 44.24 27.28 -19.26
N ALA A 175 43.14 27.54 -18.56
CA ALA A 175 41.91 26.79 -18.71
C ALA A 175 40.72 27.75 -18.85
N LYS A 176 39.81 27.41 -19.76
CA LYS A 176 38.50 28.03 -19.86
C LYS A 176 37.45 27.10 -19.30
N TYR A 177 36.47 27.68 -18.62
CA TYR A 177 35.43 26.96 -17.88
C TYR A 177 34.07 27.30 -18.46
N ARG A 178 33.20 26.30 -18.55
CA ARG A 178 31.80 26.45 -18.95
C ARG A 178 30.90 25.82 -17.89
N ASN A 179 29.96 26.58 -17.36
CA ASN A 179 29.02 26.11 -16.34
C ASN A 179 27.86 25.36 -17.00
N LEU A 180 27.53 24.17 -16.48
CA LEU A 180 26.44 23.34 -16.99
C LEU A 180 25.07 23.66 -16.37
N GLY A 181 24.99 24.57 -15.41
CA GLY A 181 23.74 24.94 -14.73
C GLY A 181 23.33 23.99 -13.60
N ILE A 182 24.11 22.92 -13.34
CA ILE A 182 23.84 21.92 -12.30
C ILE A 182 23.77 22.55 -10.90
N ALA A 183 24.58 23.59 -10.65
CA ALA A 183 24.53 24.32 -9.38
C ALA A 183 23.16 24.98 -9.14
N LYS A 184 22.53 25.52 -10.19
CA LYS A 184 21.19 26.12 -10.09
C LYS A 184 20.14 25.04 -9.86
N ALA A 185 20.17 23.98 -10.69
CA ALA A 185 19.21 22.87 -10.63
C ALA A 185 19.24 22.07 -9.31
N THR A 186 20.39 22.04 -8.64
CA THR A 186 20.58 21.30 -7.39
C THR A 186 20.64 22.20 -6.15
N ASN A 187 20.23 23.47 -6.25
CA ASN A 187 20.31 24.44 -5.15
C ASN A 187 21.71 24.51 -4.50
N GLY A 188 22.76 24.40 -5.31
CA GLY A 188 24.15 24.48 -4.89
C GLY A 188 24.73 23.19 -4.31
N MET A 189 23.99 22.07 -4.29
CA MET A 189 24.49 20.79 -3.78
C MET A 189 25.61 20.20 -4.65
N ALA A 190 25.51 20.36 -5.97
CA ALA A 190 26.51 19.87 -6.91
C ALA A 190 26.85 20.95 -7.93
N VAL A 191 28.14 21.05 -8.28
CA VAL A 191 28.63 21.99 -9.28
C VAL A 191 29.37 21.20 -10.35
N ALA A 192 29.00 21.41 -11.62
CA ALA A 192 29.64 20.77 -12.75
C ALA A 192 30.08 21.82 -13.77
N HIS A 193 31.35 21.73 -14.17
CA HIS A 193 31.95 22.57 -15.19
C HIS A 193 32.63 21.72 -16.25
N VAL A 194 32.53 22.14 -17.51
CA VAL A 194 33.39 21.61 -18.58
C VAL A 194 34.61 22.51 -18.67
N ILE A 195 35.79 21.89 -18.71
CA ILE A 195 37.08 22.58 -18.74
C ILE A 195 37.73 22.33 -20.10
N ARG A 196 38.13 23.41 -20.78
CA ARG A 196 38.92 23.37 -22.02
C ARG A 196 40.28 24.00 -21.76
N PHE A 197 41.36 23.31 -22.10
CA PHE A 197 42.70 23.88 -22.00
C PHE A 197 43.02 24.82 -23.16
N VAL A 198 43.71 25.91 -22.85
CA VAL A 198 44.22 26.93 -23.78
C VAL A 198 45.59 27.35 -23.24
N PRO A 199 46.73 27.18 -23.95
CA PRO A 199 46.94 26.95 -25.38
C PRO A 199 46.80 25.48 -25.84
N PRO A 200 46.68 25.22 -27.15
CA PRO A 200 46.71 23.85 -27.68
C PRO A 200 47.99 23.13 -27.27
N PHE A 201 47.87 21.84 -26.93
CA PHE A 201 49.01 20.99 -26.62
C PHE A 201 50.00 20.97 -27.78
N ARG A 202 51.26 21.35 -27.52
CA ARG A 202 52.37 21.20 -28.45
C ARG A 202 53.27 20.08 -27.94
N PRO A 203 53.39 18.95 -28.66
CA PRO A 203 54.22 17.82 -28.21
C PRO A 203 55.72 18.08 -28.32
N GLU A 204 56.14 19.18 -28.94
CA GLU A 204 57.53 19.54 -29.18
C GLU A 204 58.07 20.39 -28.02
N VAL A 205 58.93 19.78 -27.20
CA VAL A 205 59.83 20.44 -26.24
C VAL A 205 61.21 19.80 -26.38
#